data_AF-A0A8S3J774-F1
#
_entry.id   AF-A0A8S3J774-F1
#
_cell.length_a   1.000
_cell.length_b   1.000
_cell.length_c   1.000
_cell.angle_alpha   90.00
_cell.angle_beta   90.00
_cell.angle_gamma   90.00
#
_symmetry.space_group_name_H-M   'P 1'
#
loop_
_entity.id
_entity.type
_entity.pdbx_description
1 polymer ?
#
loop_
_entity_poly.entity_id
_entity_poly.type
_entity_poly.pdbx_seq_one_letter_code
_entity_poly.pdbx_strand_id
1 'polypeptide(L)'
;EMKAFPNPPEAVLKVGAAVMCLLPPGGKIPRPAQRDWKACKASMGNVDQFLQSLKTYDKEHIRDDMRREVKVYIDDPDFDPDKIRTKSAAAAGLSAWVINIVSFYEVYCEVEPKRLALEKANAELKAARDKLDIVNRQLAQLEEALAKLTAEYDSAMSAKQKCQEEADRTAYTINLANRLVNGLASE
;
A
#
# COMPACT_ATOMS: atom_id res chain seq x y z
N GLU A 1 29.08 -33.45 -7.45
CA GLU A 1 29.07 -33.60 -8.93
C GLU A 1 29.77 -32.45 -9.67
N MET A 2 29.32 -31.20 -9.56
CA MET A 2 29.96 -30.08 -10.28
C MET A 2 31.47 -29.92 -10.03
N LYS A 3 31.97 -30.11 -8.79
CA LYS A 3 33.41 -29.95 -8.48
C LYS A 3 34.30 -31.03 -9.11
N ALA A 4 33.71 -32.13 -9.61
CA ALA A 4 34.44 -33.26 -10.17
C ALA A 4 34.91 -33.00 -11.62
N PHE A 5 34.42 -31.96 -12.29
CA PHE A 5 34.86 -31.64 -13.65
C PHE A 5 36.29 -31.06 -13.66
N PRO A 6 37.25 -31.71 -14.34
CA PRO A 6 38.57 -31.13 -14.60
C PRO A 6 38.48 -30.01 -15.65
N ASN A 7 37.69 -30.23 -16.71
CA ASN A 7 37.30 -29.24 -17.73
C ASN A 7 35.77 -29.18 -17.83
N PRO A 8 35.11 -28.19 -17.22
CA PRO A 8 33.66 -28.07 -17.26
C PRO A 8 33.16 -27.66 -18.65
N PRO A 9 31.97 -28.12 -19.06
CA PRO A 9 31.28 -27.59 -20.23
C PRO A 9 31.04 -26.08 -20.10
N GLU A 10 30.99 -25.36 -21.22
CA GLU A 10 30.78 -23.91 -21.25
C GLU A 10 29.52 -23.47 -20.47
N ALA A 11 28.42 -24.22 -20.60
CA ALA A 11 27.20 -23.95 -19.84
C ALA A 11 27.42 -24.01 -18.32
N VAL A 12 28.23 -24.95 -17.83
CA VAL A 12 28.55 -25.10 -16.40
C VAL A 12 29.47 -23.97 -15.92
N LEU A 13 30.37 -23.48 -16.79
CA LEU A 13 31.20 -22.29 -16.53
C LEU A 13 30.34 -21.04 -16.37
N LYS A 14 29.41 -20.81 -17.30
CA LYS A 14 28.48 -19.67 -17.26
C LYS A 14 27.68 -19.66 -15.95
N VAL A 15 27.19 -20.82 -15.51
CA VAL A 15 26.48 -20.96 -14.21
C VAL A 15 27.37 -20.61 -13.03
N GLY A 16 28.60 -21.12 -13.00
CA GLY A 16 29.56 -20.77 -11.94
C GLY A 16 29.85 -19.27 -11.89
N ALA A 17 30.07 -18.66 -13.05
CA ALA A 17 30.33 -17.22 -13.17
C ALA A 17 29.13 -16.38 -12.71
N ALA A 18 27.90 -16.75 -13.10
CA ALA A 18 26.69 -16.06 -12.68
C ALA A 18 26.47 -16.14 -11.17
N VAL A 19 26.68 -17.32 -10.56
CA VAL A 19 26.61 -17.49 -9.10
C VAL A 19 27.66 -16.64 -8.39
N MET A 20 28.88 -16.53 -8.91
CA MET A 20 29.93 -15.68 -8.34
C MET A 20 29.60 -14.17 -8.43
N CYS A 21 28.76 -13.76 -9.38
CA CYS A 21 28.31 -12.38 -9.47
C CYS A 21 27.26 -12.04 -8.39
N LEU A 22 26.36 -12.98 -8.08
CA LEU A 22 25.38 -12.83 -7.00
C LEU A 22 26.00 -13.06 -5.61
N LEU A 23 26.93 -14.00 -5.49
CA LEU A 23 27.61 -14.39 -4.25
C LEU A 23 29.13 -14.20 -4.39
N PRO A 24 29.63 -12.95 -4.42
CA PRO A 24 31.04 -12.69 -4.60
C PRO A 24 31.88 -13.17 -3.41
N PRO A 25 32.98 -13.92 -3.65
CA PRO A 25 33.92 -14.26 -2.59
C PRO A 25 34.58 -12.97 -2.07
N GLY A 26 34.29 -12.60 -0.81
CA GLY A 26 34.80 -11.37 -0.19
C GLY A 26 33.97 -10.11 -0.49
N GLY A 27 32.73 -10.23 -0.97
CA GLY A 27 31.77 -9.12 -1.04
C GLY A 27 31.93 -8.16 -2.23
N LYS A 28 32.89 -8.41 -3.13
CA LYS A 28 33.10 -7.62 -4.36
C LYS A 28 32.97 -8.49 -5.60
N ILE A 29 32.20 -8.02 -6.59
CA ILE A 29 32.00 -8.73 -7.85
C ILE A 29 33.37 -9.00 -8.51
N PRO A 30 33.73 -10.26 -8.79
CA PRO A 30 34.97 -10.58 -9.48
C PRO A 30 34.97 -10.01 -10.90
N ARG A 31 36.13 -9.53 -11.35
CA ARG A 31 36.32 -9.09 -12.74
C ARG A 31 36.07 -10.27 -13.70
N PRO A 32 35.65 -10.05 -14.96
CA PRO A 32 35.40 -11.13 -15.91
C PRO A 32 36.57 -12.13 -16.04
N ALA A 33 37.82 -11.63 -16.04
CA ALA A 33 39.03 -12.45 -16.07
C ALA A 33 39.27 -13.32 -14.81
N GLN A 34 38.57 -13.05 -13.71
CA GLN A 34 38.64 -13.76 -12.43
C GLN A 34 37.46 -14.71 -12.22
N ARG A 35 36.50 -14.76 -13.15
CA ARG A 35 35.35 -15.69 -13.14
C ARG A 35 35.72 -17.02 -13.80
N ASP A 36 36.93 -17.50 -13.51
CA ASP A 36 37.42 -18.76 -14.06
C ASP A 36 36.87 -19.96 -13.27
N TRP A 37 36.96 -21.16 -13.86
CA TRP A 37 36.51 -22.39 -13.19
C TRP A 37 37.21 -22.61 -11.86
N LYS A 38 38.47 -22.20 -11.75
CA LYS A 38 39.28 -22.38 -10.55
C LYS A 38 38.69 -21.59 -9.39
N ALA A 39 38.30 -20.34 -9.61
CA ALA A 39 37.63 -19.49 -8.63
C ALA A 39 36.22 -20.01 -8.29
N CYS A 40 35.45 -20.46 -9.29
CA CYS A 40 34.13 -21.09 -9.07
C CYS A 40 34.26 -22.36 -8.20
N LYS A 41 35.25 -23.20 -8.49
CA LYS A 41 35.50 -24.43 -7.74
C LYS A 41 35.96 -24.15 -6.30
N ALA A 42 36.72 -23.07 -6.11
CA ALA A 42 37.17 -22.61 -4.80
C ALA A 42 36.01 -22.06 -3.96
N SER A 43 35.08 -21.30 -4.54
CA SER A 43 33.89 -20.79 -3.82
C SER A 43 32.96 -21.93 -3.40
N MET A 44 32.88 -23.00 -4.19
CA MET A 44 32.19 -24.24 -3.81
C MET A 44 33.03 -25.13 -2.87
N GLY A 45 34.16 -24.66 -2.35
CA GLY A 45 35.11 -25.36 -1.48
C GLY A 45 34.44 -26.10 -0.33
N ASN A 46 33.62 -25.39 0.43
CA ASN A 46 32.76 -25.93 1.48
C ASN A 46 31.30 -25.94 1.00
N VAL A 47 30.80 -27.13 0.65
CA VAL A 47 29.47 -27.28 0.04
C VAL A 47 28.36 -26.90 1.01
N ASP A 48 28.48 -27.28 2.28
CA ASP A 48 27.46 -27.00 3.29
C ASP A 48 27.32 -25.50 3.54
N GLN A 49 28.45 -24.80 3.69
CA GLN A 49 28.46 -23.35 3.87
C GLN A 49 27.92 -22.63 2.63
N PHE A 50 28.31 -23.09 1.44
CA PHE A 50 27.82 -22.53 0.18
C PHE A 50 26.30 -22.70 0.04
N LEU A 51 25.76 -23.88 0.32
CA LEU A 51 24.32 -24.13 0.30
C LEU A 51 23.57 -23.28 1.32
N GLN A 52 24.14 -23.07 2.52
CA GLN A 52 23.56 -22.14 3.49
C GLN A 52 23.53 -20.71 2.96
N SER A 53 24.63 -20.23 2.37
CA SER A 53 24.67 -18.89 1.76
C SER A 53 23.65 -18.69 0.65
N LEU A 54 23.34 -19.73 -0.14
CA LEU A 54 22.27 -19.66 -1.15
C LEU A 54 20.88 -19.59 -0.53
N LYS A 55 20.64 -20.31 0.58
CA LYS A 55 19.36 -20.33 1.29
C LYS A 55 19.09 -19.03 2.05
N THR A 56 20.12 -18.46 2.67
CA THR A 56 20.04 -17.23 3.46
C THR A 56 20.35 -15.99 2.63
N TYR A 57 20.39 -16.10 1.31
CA TYR A 57 20.73 -14.98 0.44
C TYR A 57 19.70 -13.86 0.56
N ASP A 58 20.19 -12.63 0.72
CA ASP A 58 19.33 -11.45 0.75
C ASP A 58 18.85 -11.10 -0.67
N LYS A 59 17.73 -11.73 -1.03
CA LYS A 59 17.03 -11.53 -2.31
C LYS A 59 16.29 -10.19 -2.41
N GLU A 60 16.17 -9.44 -1.31
CA GLU A 60 15.46 -8.15 -1.27
C GLU A 60 16.41 -6.97 -1.53
N HIS A 61 17.71 -7.14 -1.25
CA HIS A 61 18.73 -6.10 -1.45
C HIS A 61 19.81 -6.50 -2.46
N ILE A 62 19.42 -6.73 -3.72
CA ILE A 62 20.37 -6.99 -4.80
C ILE A 62 20.92 -5.68 -5.37
N ARG A 63 22.24 -5.53 -5.40
CA ARG A 63 22.86 -4.35 -6.01
C ARG A 63 22.67 -4.33 -7.53
N ASP A 64 22.47 -3.14 -8.09
CA ASP A 64 22.23 -2.93 -9.52
C ASP A 64 23.36 -3.46 -10.42
N ASP A 65 24.61 -3.33 -9.96
CA ASP A 65 25.77 -3.86 -10.66
C ASP A 65 25.79 -5.40 -10.71
N MET A 66 25.43 -6.07 -9.61
CA MET A 66 25.29 -7.53 -9.58
C MET A 66 24.21 -8.00 -10.55
N ARG A 67 23.05 -7.32 -10.55
CA ARG A 67 21.93 -7.64 -11.44
C ARG A 67 22.32 -7.52 -12.90
N ARG A 68 22.96 -6.42 -13.30
CA ARG A 68 23.39 -6.20 -14.71
C ARG A 68 24.36 -7.28 -15.18
N GLU A 69 25.35 -7.61 -14.37
CA GLU A 69 26.34 -8.62 -14.71
C GLU A 69 25.72 -10.02 -14.86
N VAL A 70 24.75 -10.35 -14.01
CA VAL A 70 24.05 -11.65 -14.04
C VAL A 70 23.09 -11.73 -15.22
N LYS A 71 22.43 -10.62 -15.57
CA LYS A 71 21.47 -10.55 -16.67
C LYS A 71 22.08 -10.93 -18.02
N VAL A 72 23.34 -10.58 -18.26
CA VAL A 72 24.10 -11.00 -19.46
C VAL A 72 24.12 -12.53 -19.61
N TYR A 73 24.16 -13.28 -18.51
CA TYR A 73 24.10 -14.73 -18.54
C TYR A 73 22.67 -15.25 -18.68
N ILE A 74 21.69 -14.66 -18.00
CA ILE A 74 20.28 -15.09 -18.06
C ILE A 74 19.68 -14.87 -19.46
N ASP A 75 20.06 -13.78 -20.13
CA ASP A 75 19.57 -13.46 -21.48
C ASP A 75 20.19 -14.37 -22.57
N ASP A 76 21.21 -15.17 -22.23
CA ASP A 76 21.81 -16.16 -23.12
C ASP A 76 20.88 -17.39 -23.25
N PRO A 77 20.43 -17.77 -24.47
CA PRO A 77 19.59 -18.94 -24.69
C PRO A 77 20.20 -20.28 -24.23
N ASP A 78 21.52 -20.33 -24.04
CA ASP A 78 22.22 -21.51 -23.52
C ASP A 78 22.17 -21.60 -21.99
N PHE A 79 21.76 -20.52 -21.30
CA PHE A 79 21.57 -20.47 -19.85
C PHE A 79 20.18 -20.95 -19.43
N ASP A 80 19.80 -22.12 -19.94
CA ASP A 80 18.50 -22.74 -19.66
C ASP A 80 18.68 -23.91 -18.67
N PRO A 81 17.98 -23.93 -17.52
CA PRO A 81 18.10 -25.00 -16.54
C PRO A 81 17.85 -26.40 -17.10
N ASP A 82 16.93 -26.58 -18.05
CA ASP A 82 16.61 -27.88 -18.63
C ASP A 82 17.67 -28.33 -19.64
N LYS A 83 18.23 -27.39 -20.43
CA LYS A 83 19.42 -27.69 -21.25
C LYS A 83 20.62 -28.05 -20.39
N ILE A 84 20.87 -27.29 -19.33
CA ILE A 84 22.00 -27.50 -18.41
C ILE A 84 21.86 -28.82 -17.66
N ARG A 85 20.63 -29.24 -17.35
CA ARG A 85 20.35 -30.51 -16.67
C ARG A 85 20.91 -31.72 -17.40
N THR A 86 20.92 -31.67 -18.74
CA THR A 86 21.53 -32.72 -19.58
C THR A 86 23.04 -32.89 -19.35
N LYS A 87 23.70 -31.85 -18.83
CA LYS A 87 25.14 -31.82 -18.53
C LYS A 87 25.43 -31.99 -17.05
N SER A 88 24.64 -31.38 -16.17
CA SER A 88 24.76 -31.52 -14.72
C SER A 88 23.48 -31.10 -14.00
N ALA A 89 22.94 -31.99 -13.17
CA ALA A 89 21.79 -31.71 -12.32
C ALA A 89 22.09 -30.60 -11.28
N ALA A 90 23.29 -30.61 -10.69
CA ALA A 90 23.69 -29.57 -9.75
C ALA A 90 23.83 -28.19 -10.42
N ALA A 91 24.36 -28.13 -11.66
CA ALA A 91 24.44 -26.87 -12.39
C ALA A 91 23.06 -26.34 -12.79
N ALA A 92 22.12 -27.23 -13.12
CA ALA A 92 20.74 -26.86 -13.40
C ALA A 92 20.03 -26.27 -12.16
N GLY A 93 20.29 -26.84 -10.97
CA GLY A 93 19.76 -26.28 -9.72
C GLY A 93 20.30 -24.88 -9.44
N LEU A 94 21.59 -24.64 -9.71
CA LEU A 94 22.20 -23.32 -9.53
C LEU A 94 21.74 -22.31 -10.59
N SER A 95 21.59 -22.71 -11.86
CA SER A 95 21.06 -21.80 -12.88
C SER A 95 19.61 -21.40 -12.59
N ALA A 96 18.77 -22.34 -12.17
CA ALA A 96 17.41 -22.06 -11.73
C ALA A 96 17.39 -21.13 -10.50
N TRP A 97 18.29 -21.33 -9.54
CA TRP A 97 18.44 -20.43 -8.39
C TRP A 97 18.79 -19.00 -8.84
N VAL A 98 19.78 -18.83 -9.71
CA VAL A 98 20.17 -17.50 -10.23
C VAL A 98 19.00 -16.80 -10.90
N ILE A 99 18.27 -17.49 -11.78
CA ILE A 99 17.10 -16.96 -12.48
C ILE A 99 16.02 -16.54 -11.47
N ASN A 100 15.68 -17.43 -10.54
CA ASN A 100 14.64 -17.16 -9.54
C ASN A 100 14.97 -15.97 -8.63
N ILE A 101 16.24 -15.79 -8.26
CA ILE A 101 16.67 -14.66 -7.42
C ILE A 101 16.50 -13.34 -8.17
N VAL A 102 16.92 -13.27 -9.44
CA VAL A 102 16.78 -12.05 -10.26
C VAL A 102 15.30 -11.75 -10.53
N SER A 103 14.52 -12.75 -10.95
CA SER A 103 13.09 -12.58 -11.19
C SER A 103 12.32 -12.19 -9.91
N PHE A 104 12.66 -12.78 -8.77
CA PHE A 104 12.07 -12.39 -7.48
C PHE A 104 12.32 -10.92 -7.17
N TYR A 105 13.56 -10.46 -7.34
CA TYR A 105 13.93 -9.08 -7.06
C TYR A 105 13.23 -8.08 -8.00
N GLU A 106 13.13 -8.40 -9.30
CA GLU A 106 12.38 -7.57 -10.26
C GLU A 106 10.91 -7.41 -9.84
N VAL A 107 10.25 -8.51 -9.46
CA VAL A 107 8.87 -8.49 -8.95
C VAL A 107 8.78 -7.76 -7.61
N TYR A 108 9.74 -7.97 -6.70
CA TYR A 108 9.78 -7.32 -5.40
C TYR A 108 9.82 -5.79 -5.53
N CYS A 109 10.69 -5.27 -6.40
CA CYS A 109 10.80 -3.84 -6.67
C CYS A 109 9.50 -3.23 -7.21
N GLU A 110 8.66 -4.00 -7.91
CA GLU A 110 7.35 -3.52 -8.35
C GLU A 110 6.27 -3.64 -7.27
N VAL A 111 6.32 -4.69 -6.47
CA VAL A 111 5.27 -5.05 -5.51
C VAL A 111 5.42 -4.27 -4.20
N GLU A 112 6.63 -4.08 -3.70
CA GLU A 112 6.89 -3.41 -2.42
C GLU A 112 6.39 -1.95 -2.40
N PRO A 113 6.65 -1.09 -3.42
CA PRO A 113 6.09 0.25 -3.47
C PRO A 113 4.57 0.26 -3.53
N LYS A 114 3.97 -0.69 -4.26
CA LYS A 114 2.52 -0.83 -4.37
C LYS A 114 1.89 -1.22 -3.03
N ARG A 115 2.54 -2.10 -2.27
CA ARG A 115 2.09 -2.50 -0.92
C ARG A 115 2.11 -1.30 0.04
N LEU A 116 3.21 -0.54 0.04
CA LEU A 116 3.33 0.67 0.86
C LEU A 116 2.29 1.73 0.47
N ALA A 117 2.08 1.94 -0.83
CA ALA A 117 1.07 2.87 -1.33
C ALA A 117 -0.36 2.44 -0.93
N LEU A 118 -0.66 1.13 -1.02
CA LEU A 118 -1.95 0.58 -0.61
C LEU A 118 -2.19 0.75 0.89
N GLU A 119 -1.19 0.47 1.72
CA GLU A 119 -1.28 0.65 3.18
C GLU A 119 -1.56 2.11 3.52
N LYS A 120 -0.81 3.04 2.91
CA LYS A 120 -1.02 4.49 3.10
C LYS A 120 -2.43 4.93 2.68
N ALA A 121 -2.87 4.52 1.49
CA ALA A 121 -4.20 4.87 0.98
C ALA A 121 -5.33 4.32 1.87
N ASN A 122 -5.18 3.09 2.39
CA ASN A 122 -6.14 2.51 3.33
C ASN A 122 -6.17 3.28 4.67
N ALA A 123 -5.01 3.70 5.18
CA ALA A 123 -4.94 4.51 6.40
C ALA A 123 -5.61 5.89 6.21
N GLU A 124 -5.37 6.56 5.08
CA GLU A 124 -6.01 7.82 4.71
C GLU A 124 -7.53 7.67 4.56
N LEU A 125 -7.98 6.62 3.87
CA LEU A 125 -9.40 6.30 3.69
C LEU A 125 -10.10 6.05 5.03
N LYS A 126 -9.45 5.31 5.93
CA LYS A 126 -9.96 5.09 7.29
C LYS A 126 -10.10 6.41 8.05
N ALA A 127 -9.06 7.24 8.04
CA ALA A 127 -9.11 8.54 8.71
C ALA A 127 -10.21 9.47 8.13
N ALA A 128 -10.42 9.45 6.80
CA ALA A 128 -11.47 10.23 6.15
C ALA A 128 -12.87 9.73 6.54
N ARG A 129 -13.07 8.41 6.61
CA ARG A 129 -14.33 7.80 7.06
C ARG A 129 -14.63 8.12 8.51
N ASP A 130 -13.63 8.01 9.38
CA ASP A 130 -13.77 8.33 10.81
C ASP A 130 -14.18 9.80 11.00
N LYS A 131 -13.61 10.73 10.22
CA LYS A 131 -14.02 12.16 10.20
C LYS A 131 -15.43 12.37 9.67
N LEU A 132 -15.78 11.69 8.58
CA LEU A 132 -17.12 11.80 7.97
C LEU A 132 -18.20 11.34 8.95
N ASP A 133 -17.97 10.25 9.69
CA ASP A 133 -18.90 9.75 10.69
C ASP A 133 -19.13 10.77 11.82
N ILE A 134 -18.07 11.43 12.29
CA ILE A 134 -18.18 12.51 13.29
C ILE A 134 -19.06 13.65 12.76
N VAL A 135 -18.78 14.13 11.54
CA VAL A 135 -19.54 15.24 10.93
C VAL A 135 -21.00 14.86 10.72
N ASN A 136 -21.29 13.64 10.26
CA ASN A 136 -22.67 13.17 10.08
C ASN A 136 -23.43 13.10 11.41
N ARG A 137 -22.78 12.68 12.51
CA ARG A 137 -23.40 12.70 13.83
C ARG A 137 -23.70 14.12 14.31
N GLN A 138 -22.77 15.06 14.10
CA GLN A 138 -22.99 16.46 14.43
C GLN A 138 -24.11 17.09 13.60
N LEU A 139 -24.18 16.75 12.32
CA LEU A 139 -25.25 17.21 11.44
C LEU A 139 -26.62 16.71 11.93
N ALA A 140 -26.74 15.42 12.25
CA ALA A 140 -27.98 14.86 12.79
C ALA A 140 -28.43 15.55 14.09
N GLN A 141 -27.49 15.84 15.00
CA GLN A 141 -27.80 16.58 16.24
C GLN A 141 -28.28 18.00 15.97
N LEU A 142 -27.66 18.70 15.02
CA LEU A 142 -28.06 20.06 14.65
C LEU A 142 -29.41 20.08 13.94
N GLU A 143 -29.70 19.11 13.07
CA GLU A 143 -31.00 18.96 12.42
C GLU A 143 -32.11 18.71 13.44
N GLU A 144 -31.87 17.85 14.44
CA GLU A 144 -32.82 17.60 15.53
C GLU A 144 -33.07 18.87 16.38
N ALA A 145 -32.00 19.58 16.75
CA ALA A 145 -32.11 20.82 17.51
C ALA A 145 -32.85 21.92 16.73
N LEU A 146 -32.58 22.03 15.43
CA LEU A 146 -33.24 22.99 14.55
C LEU A 146 -34.73 22.66 14.42
N ALA A 147 -35.08 21.39 14.20
CA ALA A 147 -36.47 20.96 14.14
C ALA A 147 -37.24 21.30 15.43
N LYS A 148 -36.63 21.06 16.59
CA LYS A 148 -37.21 21.42 17.89
C LYS A 148 -37.41 22.93 18.03
N LEU A 149 -36.38 23.72 17.71
CA LEU A 149 -36.44 25.18 17.85
C LEU A 149 -37.46 25.80 16.89
N THR A 150 -37.56 25.27 15.66
CA THR A 150 -38.59 25.68 14.70
C THR A 150 -39.99 25.39 15.23
N ALA A 151 -40.22 24.20 15.80
CA ALA A 151 -41.52 23.86 16.39
C ALA A 151 -41.88 24.77 17.59
N GLU A 152 -40.91 25.07 18.46
CA GLU A 152 -41.09 26.00 19.58
C GLU A 152 -41.38 27.43 19.10
N TYR A 153 -40.66 27.89 18.08
CA TYR A 153 -40.86 29.19 17.45
C TYR A 153 -42.25 29.32 16.85
N ASP A 154 -42.69 28.33 16.07
CA ASP A 154 -44.01 28.34 15.43
C ASP A 154 -45.14 28.33 16.46
N SER A 155 -44.99 27.55 17.53
CA SER A 155 -45.93 27.52 18.66
C SER A 155 -46.01 28.88 19.37
N ALA A 156 -44.87 29.49 19.69
CA ALA A 156 -44.79 30.80 20.34
C ALA A 156 -45.37 31.91 19.46
N MET A 157 -45.11 31.89 18.16
CA MET A 157 -45.68 32.82 17.19
C MET A 157 -47.20 32.67 17.09
N SER A 158 -47.71 31.43 17.07
CA SER A 158 -49.16 31.17 17.10
C SER A 158 -49.81 31.71 18.39
N ALA A 159 -49.19 31.47 19.55
CA ALA A 159 -49.69 31.95 20.83
C ALA A 159 -49.68 33.49 20.92
N LYS A 160 -48.60 34.13 20.45
CA LYS A 160 -48.52 35.59 20.34
C LYS A 160 -49.64 36.14 19.48
N GLN A 161 -49.89 35.53 18.32
CA GLN A 161 -50.92 36.00 17.40
C GLN A 161 -52.33 35.89 18.00
N LYS A 162 -52.65 34.79 18.69
CA LYS A 162 -53.92 34.65 19.43
C LYS A 162 -54.07 35.70 20.53
N CYS A 163 -53.02 35.95 21.31
CA CYS A 163 -53.03 36.96 22.37
C CYS A 163 -53.26 38.37 21.78
N GLN A 164 -52.63 38.67 20.63
CA GLN A 164 -52.84 39.92 19.92
C GLN A 164 -54.29 40.06 19.43
N GLU A 165 -54.86 39.01 18.83
CA GLU A 165 -56.25 38.99 18.38
C GLU A 165 -57.24 39.20 19.55
N GLU A 166 -56.99 38.56 20.70
CA GLU A 166 -57.79 38.73 21.91
C GLU A 166 -57.68 40.15 22.48
N ALA A 167 -56.47 40.73 22.49
CA ALA A 167 -56.23 42.10 22.90
C ALA A 167 -56.96 43.10 22.00
N ASP A 168 -56.88 42.92 20.68
CA ASP A 168 -57.55 43.78 19.69
C ASP A 168 -59.07 43.69 19.82
N ARG A 169 -59.62 42.48 20.03
CA ARG A 169 -61.05 42.27 20.27
C ARG A 169 -61.53 42.97 21.54
N THR A 170 -60.74 42.89 22.61
CA THR A 170 -61.06 43.54 23.89
C THR A 170 -60.99 45.06 23.75
N ALA A 171 -59.96 45.58 23.09
CA ALA A 171 -59.82 47.00 22.80
C ALA A 171 -60.98 47.54 21.96
N TYR A 172 -61.41 46.79 20.94
CA TYR A 172 -62.60 47.13 20.15
C TYR A 172 -63.87 47.19 21.01
N THR A 173 -64.08 46.19 21.86
CA THR A 173 -65.24 46.13 22.76
C THR A 173 -65.26 47.30 23.75
N ILE A 174 -64.11 47.65 24.33
CA ILE A 174 -63.95 48.81 25.22
C ILE A 174 -64.27 50.11 24.48
N ASN A 175 -63.76 50.29 23.26
CA ASN A 175 -64.07 51.47 22.44
C ASN A 175 -65.57 51.60 22.18
N LEU A 176 -66.25 50.50 21.83
CA LEU A 176 -67.70 50.49 21.63
C LEU A 176 -68.46 50.85 22.91
N ALA A 177 -68.08 50.27 24.05
CA ALA A 177 -68.68 50.54 25.35
C ALA A 177 -68.52 52.02 25.75
N ASN A 178 -67.32 52.57 25.62
CA ASN A 178 -67.05 54.00 25.87
C ASN A 178 -67.90 54.90 24.97
N ARG A 179 -68.08 54.53 23.70
CA ARG A 179 -68.90 55.30 22.76
C ARG A 179 -70.38 55.30 23.15
N LEU A 180 -70.90 54.16 23.62
CA LEU A 180 -72.27 54.03 24.13
C LEU A 180 -72.47 54.85 25.41
N VAL A 181 -71.56 54.75 26.38
CA VAL A 181 -71.63 55.52 27.64
C VAL A 181 -71.61 57.02 27.37
N ASN A 182 -70.69 57.49 26.52
CA ASN A 182 -70.62 58.90 26.16
C ASN A 182 -71.83 59.37 25.36
N GLY A 183 -72.41 58.52 24.51
CA GLY A 183 -73.65 58.82 23.79
C GLY A 183 -74.85 58.96 24.72
N LEU A 184 -75.03 58.03 25.67
CA LEU A 184 -76.07 58.08 26.70
C LEU A 184 -75.91 59.25 27.67
N ALA A 185 -74.68 59.65 27.98
CA ALA A 185 -74.42 60.82 28.83
C ALA A 185 -74.69 62.17 28.13
N SER A 186 -74.89 62.15 26.80
CA SER A 186 -75.18 63.33 25.99
C SER A 186 -76.65 63.48 25.58
N GLU A 187 -77.51 62.52 25.95
CA GLU A 187 -78.98 62.64 25.95
C GLU A 187 -79.47 63.29 27.24
#